data_AF-A0A0A1F8Z2-F1
#
_entry.id   AF-A0A0A1F8Z2-F1
#
_cell.length_a   1.000
_cell.length_b   1.000
_cell.length_c   1.000
_cell.angle_alpha   90.00
_cell.angle_beta   90.00
_cell.angle_gamma   90.00
#
_symmetry.space_group_name_H-M   'P 1'
#
loop_
_entity.id
_entity.type
_entity.pdbx_description
1 polymer ?
#
loop_
_entity_poly.entity_id
_entity_poly.type
_entity_poly.pdbx_seq_one_letter_code
_entity_poly.pdbx_strand_id
1 'polypeptide(L)'
;MPRRLFQLMLPLCLCLCSGSALAACPDAPAGLRDIEANGYYSDAHYSIVDPVLKAKNEAAVKPFSDYLANVSANADRYIANGDSAAGQCALKWLDRWAVDGAMLGKVVSSQAQYERKWTLAGVALAYIKLRPLAEPSQRTHIDAWLPQLADASLAFFDDPRHKRNNHYYWVGLAVMATGVATGDTRYINAASKIYDSALNDIGEDGSLPQELNRAGRALAYHNYALAPLVMMAELSRLNHDDWYQRRHKRLQKLAQLVLSGIADPAWFVEKTGAQQEIPKGGILGWIAFYRQTAPELTAQSQELMVQAPFRYAQLGGNLSVLAEKHFFEQP
;
A
#
# COMPACT_ATOMS: atom_id res chain seq x y z
N MET A 1 15.31 -39.01 -75.74
CA MET A 1 15.57 -39.18 -74.30
C MET A 1 16.04 -37.84 -73.73
N PRO A 2 15.69 -37.39 -72.50
CA PRO A 2 14.81 -37.99 -71.49
C PRO A 2 13.69 -37.06 -70.93
N ARG A 3 12.63 -37.73 -70.46
CA ARG A 3 11.74 -37.49 -69.30
C ARG A 3 11.59 -36.07 -68.72
N ARG A 4 10.35 -35.54 -68.76
CA ARG A 4 9.85 -34.59 -67.74
C ARG A 4 8.96 -35.34 -66.75
N LEU A 5 9.40 -35.39 -65.50
CA LEU A 5 8.69 -35.96 -64.35
C LEU A 5 7.55 -35.05 -63.90
N PHE A 6 6.41 -35.65 -63.59
CA PHE A 6 5.37 -35.10 -62.72
C PHE A 6 5.95 -34.87 -61.31
N GLN A 7 5.81 -33.67 -60.75
CA GLN A 7 6.00 -33.43 -59.32
C GLN A 7 4.66 -33.12 -58.67
N LEU A 8 4.26 -34.01 -57.75
CA LEU A 8 3.14 -33.83 -56.83
C LEU A 8 3.35 -32.58 -55.97
N MET A 9 2.33 -31.73 -55.86
CA MET A 9 2.23 -30.73 -54.80
C MET A 9 1.77 -31.38 -53.50
N LEU A 10 2.56 -31.25 -52.44
CA LEU A 10 2.17 -31.54 -51.05
C LEU A 10 1.86 -30.20 -50.37
N PRO A 11 0.73 -30.03 -49.67
CA PRO A 11 0.46 -28.79 -48.94
C PRO A 11 1.24 -28.82 -47.62
N LEU A 12 2.15 -27.87 -47.45
CA LEU A 12 2.86 -27.66 -46.19
C LEU A 12 1.91 -26.95 -45.21
N CYS A 13 1.40 -27.69 -44.24
CA CYS A 13 0.65 -27.15 -43.10
C CYS A 13 1.54 -26.18 -42.31
N LEU A 14 1.27 -24.87 -42.39
CA LEU A 14 1.84 -23.89 -41.48
C LEU A 14 1.17 -24.00 -40.11
N CYS A 15 1.84 -24.65 -39.16
CA CYS A 15 1.55 -24.48 -37.74
C CYS A 15 1.91 -23.04 -37.34
N LEU A 16 0.89 -22.17 -37.26
CA LEU A 16 0.99 -20.88 -36.59
C LEU A 16 1.17 -21.15 -35.09
N CYS A 17 2.42 -21.17 -34.63
CA CYS A 17 2.73 -21.02 -33.21
C CYS A 17 2.35 -19.58 -32.83
N SER A 18 1.20 -19.40 -32.21
CA SER A 18 0.81 -18.17 -31.53
C SER A 18 1.75 -17.95 -30.35
N GLY A 19 2.95 -17.43 -30.61
CA GLY A 19 3.82 -16.93 -29.57
C GLY A 19 3.10 -15.79 -28.88
N SER A 20 2.62 -16.01 -27.66
CA SER A 20 2.20 -14.93 -26.78
C SER A 20 3.36 -13.96 -26.70
N ALA A 21 3.20 -12.77 -27.27
CA ALA A 21 4.17 -11.70 -27.10
C ALA A 21 4.29 -11.46 -25.59
N LEU A 22 5.40 -11.91 -24.99
CA LEU A 22 5.78 -11.54 -23.64
C LEU A 22 5.68 -10.02 -23.57
N ALA A 23 4.78 -9.49 -22.75
CA ALA A 23 4.69 -8.06 -22.54
C ALA A 23 6.10 -7.57 -22.16
N ALA A 24 6.70 -6.75 -23.01
CA ALA A 24 8.09 -6.32 -22.82
C ALA A 24 8.21 -5.61 -21.48
N CYS A 25 9.11 -6.09 -20.61
CA CYS A 25 9.42 -5.42 -19.37
C CYS A 25 10.29 -4.18 -19.67
N PRO A 26 9.76 -2.95 -19.50
CA PRO A 26 10.55 -1.75 -19.74
C PRO A 26 11.73 -1.68 -18.77
N ASP A 27 12.78 -0.94 -19.17
CA ASP A 27 13.89 -0.66 -18.27
C ASP A 27 13.42 0.13 -17.05
N ALA A 28 13.93 -0.25 -15.90
CA ALA A 28 13.63 0.41 -14.64
C ALA A 28 14.24 1.81 -14.64
N PRO A 29 13.48 2.86 -14.25
CA PRO A 29 14.04 4.19 -14.10
C PRO A 29 15.12 4.19 -13.00
N ALA A 30 16.10 5.08 -13.13
CA ALA A 30 17.12 5.27 -12.10
C ALA A 30 16.47 5.63 -10.75
N GLY A 31 17.02 5.08 -9.66
CA GLY A 31 16.58 5.36 -8.31
C GLY A 31 16.92 6.79 -7.89
N LEU A 32 15.90 7.57 -7.56
CA LEU A 32 16.07 8.90 -7.02
C LEU A 32 16.42 8.81 -5.53
N ARG A 33 17.64 9.23 -5.17
CA ARG A 33 18.11 9.19 -3.77
C ARG A 33 17.41 10.24 -2.90
N ASP A 34 17.23 11.44 -3.43
CA ASP A 34 16.64 12.56 -2.72
C ASP A 34 15.12 12.60 -2.94
N ILE A 35 14.38 13.10 -1.96
CA ILE A 35 12.94 13.36 -2.11
C ILE A 35 12.67 14.83 -1.86
N GLU A 36 12.10 15.47 -2.87
CA GLU A 36 11.57 16.82 -2.76
C GLU A 36 10.05 16.76 -2.79
N ALA A 37 9.42 17.34 -1.77
CA ALA A 37 7.98 17.40 -1.65
C ALA A 37 7.58 18.59 -0.77
N ASN A 38 6.36 19.10 -0.97
CA ASN A 38 5.85 20.26 -0.24
C ASN A 38 4.47 19.99 0.36
N GLY A 39 4.22 20.53 1.56
CA GLY A 39 2.87 20.58 2.12
C GLY A 39 1.93 21.33 1.17
N TYR A 40 0.66 20.94 1.19
CA TYR A 40 -0.37 21.45 0.25
C TYR A 40 -1.69 21.79 0.95
N TYR A 41 -1.67 22.00 2.26
CA TYR A 41 -2.83 22.50 3.01
C TYR A 41 -2.61 23.96 3.40
N SER A 42 -3.65 24.77 3.29
CA SER A 42 -3.60 26.21 3.57
C SER A 42 -4.09 26.60 4.97
N ASP A 43 -4.65 25.65 5.71
CA ASP A 43 -5.23 25.85 7.05
C ASP A 43 -4.53 25.02 8.13
N ALA A 44 -4.70 25.42 9.40
CA ALA A 44 -4.11 24.72 10.55
C ALA A 44 -4.71 23.34 10.82
N HIS A 45 -5.91 23.04 10.28
CA HIS A 45 -6.56 21.74 10.43
C HIS A 45 -6.15 20.74 9.35
N TYR A 46 -5.33 21.14 8.37
CA TYR A 46 -4.98 20.30 7.21
C TYR A 46 -6.24 19.80 6.49
N SER A 47 -7.20 20.69 6.30
CA SER A 47 -8.55 20.41 5.77
C SER A 47 -8.85 21.13 4.46
N ILE A 48 -8.13 22.21 4.15
CA ILE A 48 -8.29 23.00 2.93
C ILE A 48 -7.05 22.78 2.06
N VAL A 49 -7.24 22.13 0.92
CA VAL A 49 -6.16 21.90 -0.06
C VAL A 49 -5.91 23.17 -0.87
N ASP A 50 -4.66 23.60 -0.91
CA ASP A 50 -4.20 24.59 -1.88
C ASP A 50 -3.91 23.87 -3.22
N PRO A 51 -4.68 24.16 -4.29
CA PRO A 51 -4.54 23.42 -5.55
C PRO A 51 -3.19 23.65 -6.24
N VAL A 52 -2.56 24.81 -6.05
CA VAL A 52 -1.26 25.11 -6.66
C VAL A 52 -0.15 24.34 -5.94
N LEU A 53 -0.16 24.36 -4.61
CA LEU A 53 0.79 23.58 -3.82
C LEU A 53 0.58 22.08 -4.02
N LYS A 54 -0.68 21.63 -4.17
CA LYS A 54 -1.02 20.24 -4.48
C LYS A 54 -0.42 19.82 -5.82
N ALA A 55 -0.66 20.57 -6.88
CA ALA A 55 -0.12 20.29 -8.22
C ALA A 55 1.42 20.29 -8.22
N LYS A 56 2.04 21.24 -7.51
CA LYS A 56 3.50 21.28 -7.32
C LYS A 56 4.01 20.01 -6.63
N ASN A 57 3.36 19.60 -5.55
CA ASN A 57 3.76 18.40 -4.82
C ASN A 57 3.58 17.15 -5.69
N GLU A 58 2.44 17.01 -6.37
CA GLU A 58 2.15 15.90 -7.28
C GLU A 58 3.18 15.79 -8.40
N ALA A 59 3.58 16.91 -9.00
CA ALA A 59 4.65 16.92 -9.99
C ALA A 59 6.00 16.48 -9.41
N ALA A 60 6.35 16.93 -8.20
CA ALA A 60 7.60 16.58 -7.54
C ALA A 60 7.68 15.10 -7.17
N VAL A 61 6.58 14.50 -6.68
CA VAL A 61 6.56 13.09 -6.26
C VAL A 61 6.15 12.13 -7.38
N LYS A 62 5.79 12.63 -8.57
CA LYS A 62 5.34 11.81 -9.70
C LYS A 62 6.28 10.64 -10.04
N PRO A 63 7.61 10.80 -10.05
CA PRO A 63 8.51 9.68 -10.32
C PRO A 63 8.35 8.53 -9.32
N PHE A 64 8.10 8.82 -8.04
CA PHE A 64 7.88 7.82 -7.00
C PHE A 64 6.52 7.14 -7.16
N SER A 65 5.46 7.91 -7.44
CA SER A 65 4.13 7.35 -7.66
C SER A 65 4.05 6.48 -8.92
N ASP A 66 4.66 6.91 -10.03
CA ASP A 66 4.69 6.15 -11.28
C ASP A 66 5.47 4.84 -11.11
N TYR A 67 6.63 4.92 -10.44
CA TYR A 67 7.44 3.74 -10.11
C TYR A 67 6.64 2.74 -9.28
N LEU A 68 6.05 3.19 -8.18
CA LEU A 68 5.29 2.32 -7.28
C LEU A 68 4.06 1.74 -7.98
N ALA A 69 3.36 2.53 -8.81
CA ALA A 69 2.22 2.03 -9.58
C ALA A 69 2.62 0.89 -10.53
N ASN A 70 3.78 1.00 -11.21
CA ASN A 70 4.28 -0.03 -12.10
C ASN A 70 4.66 -1.32 -11.34
N VAL A 71 5.44 -1.19 -10.27
CA VAL A 71 5.85 -2.32 -9.42
C VAL A 71 4.62 -3.01 -8.84
N SER A 72 3.67 -2.24 -8.30
CA SER A 72 2.44 -2.78 -7.72
C SER A 72 1.59 -3.52 -8.75
N ALA A 73 1.37 -2.93 -9.93
CA ALA A 73 0.53 -3.54 -10.96
C ALA A 73 1.11 -4.88 -11.46
N ASN A 74 2.43 -4.95 -11.63
CA ASN A 74 3.11 -6.18 -12.04
C ASN A 74 3.12 -7.24 -10.92
N ALA A 75 3.29 -6.84 -9.66
CA ALA A 75 3.16 -7.72 -8.51
C ALA A 75 1.73 -8.27 -8.36
N ASP A 76 0.71 -7.44 -8.63
CA ASP A 76 -0.71 -7.85 -8.58
C ASP A 76 -1.05 -8.84 -9.69
N ARG A 77 -0.48 -8.70 -10.89
CA ARG A 77 -0.65 -9.68 -11.98
C ARG A 77 -0.13 -11.05 -11.55
N TYR A 78 1.07 -11.09 -10.97
CA TYR A 78 1.64 -12.35 -10.46
C TYR A 78 0.70 -13.05 -9.46
N ILE A 79 0.15 -12.32 -8.47
CA ILE A 79 -0.79 -12.91 -7.49
C ILE A 79 -2.13 -13.29 -8.12
N ALA A 80 -2.65 -12.49 -9.06
CA ALA A 80 -3.96 -12.74 -9.65
C ALA A 80 -3.99 -14.01 -10.50
N ASN A 81 -2.97 -14.22 -11.35
CA ASN A 81 -2.99 -15.23 -12.40
C ASN A 81 -1.67 -15.99 -12.62
N GLY A 82 -0.68 -15.84 -11.74
CA GLY A 82 0.59 -16.55 -11.82
C GLY A 82 1.55 -16.03 -12.90
N ASP A 83 1.32 -14.82 -13.43
CA ASP A 83 2.19 -14.19 -14.44
C ASP A 83 3.59 -13.91 -13.88
N SER A 84 4.47 -14.91 -14.01
CA SER A 84 5.83 -14.85 -13.51
C SER A 84 6.70 -13.87 -14.29
N ALA A 85 6.37 -13.56 -15.55
CA ALA A 85 7.09 -12.56 -16.33
C ALA A 85 6.83 -11.14 -15.79
N ALA A 86 5.58 -10.84 -15.43
CA ALA A 86 5.24 -9.61 -14.70
C ALA A 86 5.96 -9.55 -13.35
N GLY A 87 5.95 -10.64 -12.58
CA GLY A 87 6.63 -10.72 -11.30
C GLY A 87 8.14 -10.44 -11.40
N GLN A 88 8.83 -11.05 -12.37
CA GLN A 88 10.24 -10.79 -12.65
C GLN A 88 10.50 -9.35 -13.09
N CYS A 89 9.57 -8.75 -13.84
CA CYS A 89 9.68 -7.35 -14.23
C CYS A 89 9.64 -6.40 -13.02
N ALA A 90 8.70 -6.63 -12.10
CA ALA A 90 8.64 -5.88 -10.85
C ALA A 90 9.90 -6.06 -9.99
N LEU A 91 10.46 -7.27 -9.93
CA LEU A 91 11.72 -7.53 -9.22
C LEU A 91 12.91 -6.79 -9.84
N LYS A 92 13.01 -6.72 -11.18
CA LYS A 92 14.03 -5.90 -11.87
C LYS A 92 13.94 -4.43 -11.45
N TRP A 93 12.72 -3.90 -11.30
CA TRP A 93 12.49 -2.52 -10.88
C TRP A 93 12.82 -2.30 -9.40
N LEU A 94 12.44 -3.24 -8.52
CA LEU A 94 12.79 -3.22 -7.09
C LEU A 94 14.30 -3.26 -6.87
N ASP A 95 14.98 -4.21 -7.52
CA ASP A 95 16.43 -4.37 -7.45
C ASP A 95 17.16 -3.12 -7.93
N ARG A 96 16.72 -2.51 -9.04
CA ARG A 96 17.31 -1.27 -9.55
C ARG A 96 17.31 -0.14 -8.53
N TRP A 97 16.17 0.10 -7.88
CA TRP A 97 16.05 1.16 -6.86
C TRP A 97 16.81 0.82 -5.57
N ALA A 98 16.89 -0.46 -5.22
CA ALA A 98 17.71 -0.92 -4.11
C ALA A 98 19.21 -0.66 -4.35
N VAL A 99 19.72 -1.01 -5.54
CA VAL A 99 21.11 -0.76 -5.95
C VAL A 99 21.44 0.74 -5.98
N ASP A 100 20.56 1.55 -6.54
CA ASP A 100 20.76 3.01 -6.61
C ASP A 100 20.62 3.69 -5.22
N GLY A 101 20.10 2.97 -4.23
CA GLY A 101 19.78 3.48 -2.90
C GLY A 101 18.74 4.60 -2.95
N ALA A 102 17.68 4.38 -3.73
CA ALA A 102 16.57 5.31 -3.86
C ALA A 102 16.02 5.69 -2.47
N MET A 103 15.64 6.96 -2.30
CA MET A 103 15.10 7.54 -1.06
C MET A 103 16.04 7.58 0.16
N LEU A 104 17.31 7.16 0.03
CA LEU A 104 18.32 7.20 1.11
C LEU A 104 19.17 8.48 1.13
N GLY A 105 18.88 9.43 0.26
CA GLY A 105 19.53 10.73 0.20
C GLY A 105 18.84 11.78 1.08
N LYS A 106 18.88 13.03 0.61
CA LYS A 106 18.34 14.21 1.29
C LYS A 106 16.81 14.19 1.28
N VAL A 107 16.21 14.26 2.47
CA VAL A 107 14.76 14.33 2.69
C VAL A 107 14.48 15.32 3.81
N VAL A 108 14.10 16.55 3.44
CA VAL A 108 14.13 17.71 4.37
C VAL A 108 12.78 18.18 4.87
N SER A 109 11.68 17.92 4.14
CA SER A 109 10.35 18.33 4.56
C SER A 109 9.59 17.16 5.18
N SER A 110 8.64 17.45 6.08
CA SER A 110 7.73 16.41 6.60
C SER A 110 6.98 15.73 5.47
N GLN A 111 6.58 16.47 4.42
CA GLN A 111 5.93 15.88 3.25
C GLN A 111 6.84 14.88 2.51
N ALA A 112 8.14 15.17 2.39
CA ALA A 112 9.08 14.26 1.75
C ALA A 112 9.32 12.99 2.59
N GLN A 113 9.32 13.13 3.92
CA GLN A 113 9.33 11.99 4.84
C GLN A 113 8.03 11.17 4.72
N TYR A 114 6.92 11.82 4.42
CA TYR A 114 5.66 11.13 4.19
C TYR A 114 5.68 10.33 2.89
N GLU A 115 6.24 10.88 1.82
CA GLU A 115 6.45 10.14 0.57
C GLU A 115 7.33 8.91 0.82
N ARG A 116 8.48 9.06 1.50
CA ARG A 116 9.36 7.94 1.84
C ARG A 116 8.61 6.78 2.49
N LYS A 117 7.83 7.03 3.54
CA LYS A 117 7.10 5.94 4.25
C LYS A 117 6.04 5.29 3.38
N TRP A 118 5.35 6.07 2.54
CA TRP A 118 4.29 5.54 1.67
C TRP A 118 4.86 4.71 0.53
N THR A 119 5.93 5.19 -0.10
CA THR A 119 6.65 4.40 -1.10
C THR A 119 7.21 3.13 -0.48
N LEU A 120 7.85 3.23 0.70
CA LEU A 120 8.37 2.07 1.45
C LEU A 120 7.27 1.02 1.71
N ALA A 121 6.11 1.43 2.23
CA ALA A 121 5.00 0.51 2.47
C ALA A 121 4.60 -0.26 1.21
N GLY A 122 4.43 0.46 0.10
CA GLY A 122 4.03 -0.14 -1.17
C GLY A 122 5.07 -1.10 -1.75
N VAL A 123 6.36 -0.71 -1.76
CA VAL A 123 7.43 -1.56 -2.31
C VAL A 123 7.69 -2.79 -1.43
N ALA A 124 7.61 -2.65 -0.10
CA ALA A 124 7.77 -3.78 0.81
C ALA A 124 6.61 -4.77 0.64
N LEU A 125 5.36 -4.30 0.54
CA LEU A 125 4.20 -5.17 0.26
C LEU A 125 4.28 -5.85 -1.11
N ALA A 126 4.78 -5.15 -2.14
CA ALA A 126 5.04 -5.76 -3.44
C ALA A 126 6.14 -6.83 -3.35
N TYR A 127 7.21 -6.58 -2.60
CA TYR A 127 8.29 -7.53 -2.42
C TYR A 127 7.85 -8.77 -1.64
N ILE A 128 6.98 -8.68 -0.64
CA ILE A 128 6.40 -9.86 0.03
C ILE A 128 5.76 -10.82 -0.99
N LYS A 129 4.98 -10.30 -1.95
CA LYS A 129 4.37 -11.10 -3.02
C LYS A 129 5.40 -11.76 -3.92
N LEU A 130 6.50 -11.06 -4.20
CA LEU A 130 7.46 -11.41 -5.24
C LEU A 130 8.69 -12.15 -4.74
N ARG A 131 8.96 -12.13 -3.42
CA ARG A 131 10.15 -12.70 -2.83
C ARG A 131 10.41 -14.16 -3.23
N PRO A 132 9.39 -15.04 -3.38
CA PRO A 132 9.61 -16.40 -3.88
C PRO A 132 10.27 -16.45 -5.27
N LEU A 133 10.03 -15.46 -6.13
CA LEU A 133 10.60 -15.36 -7.48
C LEU A 133 11.98 -14.66 -7.52
N ALA A 134 12.36 -13.97 -6.45
CA ALA A 134 13.56 -13.13 -6.41
C ALA A 134 14.85 -13.95 -6.46
N GLU A 135 15.77 -13.57 -7.35
CA GLU A 135 17.12 -14.12 -7.44
C GLU A 135 17.94 -13.77 -6.19
N PRO A 136 18.98 -14.55 -5.83
CA PRO A 136 19.80 -14.27 -4.64
C PRO A 136 20.44 -12.87 -4.63
N SER A 137 20.86 -12.36 -5.79
CA SER A 137 21.40 -10.99 -5.94
C SER A 137 20.34 -9.94 -5.62
N GLN A 138 19.14 -10.07 -6.19
CA GLN A 138 18.01 -9.17 -5.93
C GLN A 138 17.63 -9.18 -4.45
N ARG A 139 17.55 -10.35 -3.83
CA ARG A 139 17.30 -10.46 -2.38
C ARG A 139 18.37 -9.74 -1.57
N THR A 140 19.64 -9.88 -1.94
CA THR A 140 20.75 -9.21 -1.25
C THR A 140 20.59 -7.68 -1.26
N HIS A 141 20.28 -7.09 -2.42
CA HIS A 141 20.10 -5.65 -2.52
C HIS A 141 18.82 -5.17 -1.83
N ILE A 142 17.69 -5.82 -2.08
CA ILE A 142 16.38 -5.42 -1.55
C ILE A 142 16.34 -5.60 -0.02
N ASP A 143 16.85 -6.73 0.50
CA ASP A 143 16.90 -7.01 1.94
C ASP A 143 17.88 -6.06 2.67
N ALA A 144 18.83 -5.43 1.98
CA ALA A 144 19.68 -4.37 2.54
C ALA A 144 19.03 -2.97 2.45
N TRP A 145 18.24 -2.70 1.42
CA TRP A 145 17.64 -1.40 1.15
C TRP A 145 16.41 -1.09 2.01
N LEU A 146 15.45 -2.02 2.11
CA LEU A 146 14.20 -1.79 2.85
C LEU A 146 14.45 -1.47 4.34
N PRO A 147 15.32 -2.19 5.08
CA PRO A 147 15.67 -1.86 6.45
C PRO A 147 16.16 -0.42 6.64
N GLN A 148 17.01 0.09 5.75
CA GLN A 148 17.53 1.47 5.85
C GLN A 148 16.43 2.52 5.70
N LEU A 149 15.44 2.27 4.84
CA LEU A 149 14.27 3.13 4.71
C LEU A 149 13.35 3.06 5.93
N ALA A 150 13.18 1.86 6.51
CA ALA A 150 12.41 1.66 7.73
C ALA A 150 13.04 2.40 8.91
N ASP A 151 14.35 2.27 9.12
CA ASP A 151 15.11 3.00 10.13
C ASP A 151 14.98 4.51 9.95
N ALA A 152 15.14 5.01 8.72
CA ALA A 152 14.98 6.44 8.42
C ALA A 152 13.54 6.94 8.67
N SER A 153 12.53 6.11 8.43
CA SER A 153 11.12 6.45 8.67
C SER A 153 10.76 6.44 10.17
N LEU A 154 11.35 5.54 10.95
CA LEU A 154 11.24 5.52 12.41
C LEU A 154 11.91 6.75 13.03
N ALA A 155 13.14 7.06 12.60
CA ALA A 155 13.93 8.18 13.11
C ALA A 155 13.22 9.54 12.96
N PHE A 156 12.34 9.70 11.96
CA PHE A 156 11.52 10.90 11.82
C PHE A 156 10.64 11.16 13.07
N PHE A 157 10.15 10.11 13.73
CA PHE A 157 9.29 10.20 14.92
C PHE A 157 10.05 10.13 16.25
N ASP A 158 11.39 10.17 16.22
CA ASP A 158 12.22 10.38 17.42
C ASP A 158 12.17 11.84 17.88
N ASP A 159 11.89 12.77 16.96
CA ASP A 159 11.61 14.17 17.29
C ASP A 159 10.18 14.29 17.86
N PRO A 160 10.03 14.63 19.16
CA PRO A 160 8.72 14.69 19.82
C PRO A 160 7.81 15.80 19.29
N ARG A 161 8.33 16.72 18.46
CA ARG A 161 7.51 17.76 17.80
C ARG A 161 6.62 17.16 16.72
N HIS A 162 6.96 15.99 16.16
CA HIS A 162 6.12 15.30 15.20
C HIS A 162 4.96 14.59 15.91
N LYS A 163 3.75 15.06 15.64
CA LYS A 163 2.53 14.47 16.20
C LYS A 163 2.37 13.03 15.69
N ARG A 164 2.15 12.10 16.63
CA ARG A 164 1.76 10.72 16.32
C ARG A 164 0.27 10.69 16.04
N ASN A 165 -0.07 10.66 14.75
CA ASN A 165 -1.42 10.54 14.20
C ASN A 165 -1.39 9.45 13.11
N ASN A 166 -2.33 9.45 12.16
CA ASN A 166 -2.33 8.53 11.02
C ASN A 166 -0.96 8.38 10.32
N HIS A 167 -0.13 9.42 10.25
CA HIS A 167 1.21 9.30 9.65
C HIS A 167 2.11 8.33 10.40
N TYR A 168 2.00 8.23 11.72
CA TYR A 168 2.73 7.26 12.52
C TYR A 168 2.22 5.84 12.25
N TYR A 169 0.91 5.67 12.04
CA TYR A 169 0.32 4.37 11.71
C TYR A 169 0.77 3.87 10.33
N TRP A 170 0.90 4.78 9.36
CA TRP A 170 1.49 4.49 8.07
C TRP A 170 2.98 4.12 8.15
N VAL A 171 3.75 4.69 9.09
CA VAL A 171 5.11 4.19 9.40
C VAL A 171 5.02 2.78 9.96
N GLY A 172 4.06 2.52 10.86
CA GLY A 172 3.78 1.18 11.37
C GLY A 172 3.59 0.14 10.27
N LEU A 173 2.78 0.45 9.25
CA LEU A 173 2.60 -0.43 8.09
C LEU A 173 3.91 -0.62 7.30
N ALA A 174 4.62 0.48 6.99
CA ALA A 174 5.86 0.42 6.21
C ALA A 174 6.93 -0.45 6.89
N VAL A 175 7.06 -0.29 8.21
CA VAL A 175 7.99 -1.04 9.06
C VAL A 175 7.53 -2.50 9.20
N MET A 176 6.24 -2.76 9.42
CA MET A 176 5.70 -4.13 9.48
C MET A 176 5.98 -4.89 8.19
N ALA A 177 5.64 -4.28 7.05
CA ALA A 177 5.87 -4.88 5.73
C ALA A 177 7.37 -5.14 5.50
N THR A 178 8.25 -4.25 5.94
CA THR A 178 9.70 -4.46 5.88
C THR A 178 10.13 -5.67 6.71
N GLY A 179 9.63 -5.79 7.94
CA GLY A 179 9.94 -6.93 8.83
C GLY A 179 9.47 -8.26 8.25
N VAL A 180 8.24 -8.31 7.73
CA VAL A 180 7.71 -9.51 7.06
C VAL A 180 8.49 -9.85 5.79
N ALA A 181 8.82 -8.86 4.96
CA ALA A 181 9.52 -9.11 3.71
C ALA A 181 10.96 -9.62 3.90
N THR A 182 11.64 -9.17 4.97
CA THR A 182 13.05 -9.49 5.24
C THR A 182 13.24 -10.59 6.28
N GLY A 183 12.21 -10.91 7.07
CA GLY A 183 12.31 -11.79 8.23
C GLY A 183 12.95 -11.13 9.46
N ASP A 184 13.18 -9.81 9.45
CA ASP A 184 13.77 -9.09 10.57
C ASP A 184 12.72 -8.73 11.63
N THR A 185 12.74 -9.48 12.74
CA THR A 185 11.80 -9.34 13.85
C THR A 185 11.90 -8.01 14.59
N ARG A 186 12.99 -7.25 14.45
CA ARG A 186 13.11 -5.89 15.05
C ARG A 186 12.02 -4.98 14.51
N TYR A 187 11.75 -5.05 13.21
CA TYR A 187 10.73 -4.22 12.57
C TYR A 187 9.31 -4.70 12.91
N ILE A 188 9.08 -6.02 13.00
CA ILE A 188 7.79 -6.55 13.46
C ILE A 188 7.49 -6.06 14.90
N ASN A 189 8.49 -6.12 15.78
CA ASN A 189 8.36 -5.63 17.16
C ASN A 189 8.13 -4.11 17.23
N ALA A 190 8.81 -3.33 16.39
CA ALA A 190 8.60 -1.89 16.30
C ALA A 190 7.18 -1.57 15.81
N ALA A 191 6.73 -2.23 14.74
CA ALA A 191 5.38 -2.10 14.21
C ALA A 191 4.31 -2.51 15.24
N SER A 192 4.56 -3.55 16.03
CA SER A 192 3.64 -3.99 17.09
C SER A 192 3.44 -2.91 18.15
N LYS A 193 4.50 -2.20 18.55
CA LYS A 193 4.41 -1.06 19.47
C LYS A 193 3.63 0.11 18.86
N ILE A 194 3.84 0.39 17.57
CA ILE A 194 3.09 1.42 16.85
C ILE A 194 1.61 1.07 16.78
N TYR A 195 1.28 -0.18 16.45
CA TYR A 195 -0.08 -0.68 16.39
C TYR A 195 -0.79 -0.55 17.73
N ASP A 196 -0.15 -1.01 18.81
CA ASP A 196 -0.68 -0.90 20.17
C ASP A 196 -0.89 0.56 20.60
N SER A 197 0.02 1.46 20.23
CA SER A 197 -0.16 2.90 20.44
C SER A 197 -1.39 3.42 19.70
N ALA A 198 -1.54 3.06 18.42
CA ALA A 198 -2.68 3.48 17.62
C ALA A 198 -4.01 2.96 18.19
N LEU A 199 -4.05 1.72 18.68
CA LEU A 199 -5.24 1.17 19.33
C LEU A 199 -5.60 1.90 20.63
N ASN A 200 -4.60 2.40 21.36
CA ASN A 200 -4.83 3.22 22.56
C ASN A 200 -5.33 4.64 22.20
N ASP A 201 -4.98 5.15 21.02
CA ASP A 201 -5.48 6.44 20.53
C ASP A 201 -6.95 6.39 20.08
N ILE A 202 -7.49 5.19 19.81
CA ILE A 202 -8.89 4.98 19.43
C ILE A 202 -9.78 5.08 20.68
N GLY A 203 -10.66 6.08 20.71
CA GLY A 203 -11.66 6.31 21.75
C GLY A 203 -12.66 5.18 21.89
N GLU A 204 -13.43 5.19 22.99
CA GLU A 204 -14.45 4.15 23.23
C GLU A 204 -15.58 4.15 22.20
N ASP A 205 -15.80 5.31 21.57
CA ASP A 205 -16.72 5.55 20.45
C ASP A 205 -16.08 5.25 19.07
N GLY A 206 -14.83 4.77 19.05
CA GLY A 206 -14.08 4.50 17.82
C GLY A 206 -13.38 5.72 17.22
N SER A 207 -13.52 6.91 17.82
CA SER A 207 -12.95 8.14 17.28
C SER A 207 -11.45 8.27 17.53
N LEU A 208 -10.76 9.01 16.67
CA LEU A 208 -9.36 9.38 16.82
C LEU A 208 -9.27 10.89 17.07
N PRO A 209 -8.88 11.34 18.27
CA PRO A 209 -8.87 12.77 18.61
C PRO A 209 -8.05 13.62 17.64
N GLN A 210 -6.90 13.10 17.18
CA GLN A 210 -6.08 13.81 16.20
C GLN A 210 -6.76 13.93 14.85
N GLU A 211 -7.57 12.97 14.43
CA GLU A 211 -8.25 13.00 13.13
C GLU A 211 -9.56 13.78 13.17
N LEU A 212 -10.23 13.86 14.33
CA LEU A 212 -11.35 14.79 14.54
C LEU A 212 -10.94 16.26 14.32
N ASN A 213 -9.69 16.60 14.64
CA ASN A 213 -9.14 17.94 14.43
C ASN A 213 -8.94 18.33 12.95
N ARG A 214 -9.37 17.51 11.99
CA ARG A 214 -9.23 17.74 10.54
C ARG A 214 -10.46 18.39 9.91
N ALA A 215 -11.35 18.96 10.73
CA ALA A 215 -12.54 19.68 10.30
C ALA A 215 -13.37 18.89 9.27
N GLY A 216 -13.61 19.46 8.08
CA GLY A 216 -14.37 18.82 7.01
C GLY A 216 -13.75 17.54 6.43
N ARG A 217 -12.52 17.17 6.83
CA ARG A 217 -11.86 15.93 6.41
C ARG A 217 -11.78 14.89 7.50
N ALA A 218 -12.38 15.11 8.68
CA ALA A 218 -12.25 14.21 9.82
C ALA A 218 -12.62 12.76 9.48
N LEU A 219 -13.75 12.53 8.80
CA LEU A 219 -14.15 11.18 8.35
C LEU A 219 -13.10 10.57 7.40
N ALA A 220 -12.64 11.32 6.40
CA ALA A 220 -11.62 10.87 5.47
C ALA A 220 -10.30 10.50 6.18
N TYR A 221 -9.89 11.27 7.21
CA TYR A 221 -8.71 10.97 8.00
C TYR A 221 -8.88 9.77 8.94
N HIS A 222 -10.08 9.51 9.47
CA HIS A 222 -10.35 8.27 10.23
C HIS A 222 -10.21 7.05 9.31
N ASN A 223 -10.78 7.11 8.11
CA ASN A 223 -10.60 6.05 7.11
C ASN A 223 -9.13 5.89 6.70
N TYR A 224 -8.41 6.99 6.54
CA TYR A 224 -6.99 7.00 6.18
C TYR A 224 -6.08 6.46 7.29
N ALA A 225 -6.47 6.61 8.56
CA ALA A 225 -5.82 6.01 9.72
C ALA A 225 -6.13 4.52 9.86
N LEU A 226 -7.37 4.12 9.57
CA LEU A 226 -7.83 2.74 9.62
C LEU A 226 -7.07 1.85 8.63
N ALA A 227 -6.98 2.28 7.36
CA ALA A 227 -6.42 1.47 6.29
C ALA A 227 -5.05 0.81 6.60
N PRO A 228 -4.00 1.53 7.05
CA PRO A 228 -2.73 0.90 7.38
C PRO A 228 -2.82 -0.04 8.59
N LEU A 229 -3.68 0.25 9.58
CA LEU A 229 -3.86 -0.62 10.74
C LEU A 229 -4.51 -1.96 10.34
N VAL A 230 -5.47 -1.93 9.42
CA VAL A 230 -6.05 -3.16 8.85
C VAL A 230 -4.98 -3.98 8.15
N MET A 231 -4.15 -3.35 7.32
CA MET A 231 -3.06 -4.05 6.64
C MET A 231 -2.01 -4.61 7.61
N MET A 232 -1.71 -3.91 8.71
CA MET A 232 -0.83 -4.44 9.77
C MET A 232 -1.43 -5.69 10.42
N ALA A 233 -2.75 -5.71 10.63
CA ALA A 233 -3.43 -6.88 11.19
C ALA A 233 -3.51 -8.05 10.19
N GLU A 234 -3.64 -7.79 8.90
CA GLU A 234 -3.49 -8.84 7.88
C GLU A 234 -2.06 -9.39 7.85
N LEU A 235 -1.04 -8.52 7.86
CA LEU A 235 0.36 -8.94 7.88
C LEU A 235 0.74 -9.75 9.14
N SER A 236 0.05 -9.56 10.27
CA SER A 236 0.33 -10.36 11.48
C SER A 236 -0.04 -11.83 11.29
N ARG A 237 -1.00 -12.13 10.42
CA ARG A 237 -1.50 -13.50 10.18
C ARG A 237 -0.46 -14.37 9.48
N LEU A 238 0.39 -13.77 8.65
CA LEU A 238 1.57 -14.42 8.06
C LEU A 238 2.61 -14.87 9.11
N ASN A 239 2.51 -14.37 10.35
CA ASN A 239 3.31 -14.80 11.49
C ASN A 239 2.46 -15.50 12.57
N HIS A 240 1.29 -16.02 12.18
CA HIS A 240 0.35 -16.74 13.06
C HIS A 240 -0.15 -15.92 14.28
N ASP A 241 -0.25 -14.60 14.16
CA ASP A 241 -0.85 -13.71 15.17
C ASP A 241 -2.12 -13.03 14.62
N ASP A 242 -3.08 -12.75 15.48
CA ASP A 242 -4.35 -12.08 15.14
C ASP A 242 -4.44 -10.73 15.85
N TRP A 243 -3.97 -9.68 15.17
CA TRP A 243 -3.96 -8.34 15.75
C TRP A 243 -5.34 -7.69 15.80
N TYR A 244 -6.36 -8.21 15.09
CA TYR A 244 -7.72 -7.70 15.18
C TYR A 244 -8.32 -7.85 16.58
N GLN A 245 -7.89 -8.87 17.34
CA GLN A 245 -8.41 -9.12 18.70
C GLN A 245 -7.79 -8.19 19.76
N ARG A 246 -6.72 -7.47 19.43
CA ARG A 246 -5.98 -6.67 20.42
C ARG A 246 -6.83 -5.55 21.00
N ARG A 247 -6.54 -5.22 22.27
CA ARG A 247 -7.15 -4.11 23.03
C ARG A 247 -8.68 -4.07 22.97
N HIS A 248 -9.37 -5.20 23.13
CA HIS A 248 -10.84 -5.26 23.06
C HIS A 248 -11.41 -4.82 21.70
N LYS A 249 -10.76 -5.22 20.60
CA LYS A 249 -11.21 -4.97 19.22
C LYS A 249 -11.38 -3.48 18.90
N ARG A 250 -10.47 -2.62 19.39
CA ARG A 250 -10.49 -1.16 19.12
C ARG A 250 -10.48 -0.84 17.63
N LEU A 251 -9.75 -1.62 16.83
CA LEU A 251 -9.74 -1.46 15.38
C LEU A 251 -11.15 -1.64 14.77
N GLN A 252 -11.94 -2.59 15.29
CA GLN A 252 -13.32 -2.79 14.85
C GLN A 252 -14.22 -1.59 15.21
N LYS A 253 -14.03 -0.96 16.38
CA LYS A 253 -14.78 0.25 16.73
C LYS A 253 -14.50 1.40 15.76
N LEU A 254 -13.23 1.59 15.37
CA LEU A 254 -12.86 2.57 14.35
C LEU A 254 -13.49 2.23 12.99
N ALA A 255 -13.45 0.96 12.57
CA ALA A 255 -14.08 0.52 11.32
C ALA A 255 -15.59 0.77 11.33
N GLN A 256 -16.28 0.44 12.42
CA GLN A 256 -17.70 0.69 12.62
C GLN A 256 -18.02 2.19 12.50
N LEU A 257 -17.23 3.05 13.16
CA LEU A 257 -17.42 4.51 13.09
C LEU A 257 -17.23 5.04 11.67
N VAL A 258 -16.21 4.55 10.93
CA VAL A 258 -15.97 4.95 9.55
C VAL A 258 -17.12 4.53 8.63
N LEU A 259 -17.59 3.29 8.72
CA LEU A 259 -18.72 2.80 7.90
C LEU A 259 -20.00 3.58 8.20
N SER A 260 -20.31 3.80 9.48
CA SER A 260 -21.44 4.62 9.89
C SER A 260 -21.34 6.04 9.35
N GLY A 261 -20.15 6.67 9.42
CA GLY A 261 -19.93 8.01 8.90
C GLY A 261 -20.02 8.14 7.38
N ILE A 262 -19.66 7.09 6.63
CA ILE A 262 -19.84 7.04 5.17
C ILE A 262 -21.32 6.96 4.81
N ALA A 263 -22.11 6.17 5.55
CA ALA A 263 -23.55 6.04 5.35
C ALA A 263 -24.31 7.31 5.76
N ASP A 264 -23.93 7.89 6.91
CA ASP A 264 -24.48 9.14 7.42
C ASP A 264 -23.39 9.96 8.14
N PRO A 265 -22.94 11.09 7.57
CA PRO A 265 -21.88 11.90 8.18
C PRO A 265 -22.35 12.75 9.36
N ALA A 266 -23.63 12.70 9.76
CA ALA A 266 -24.20 13.59 10.78
C ALA A 266 -23.39 13.63 12.09
N TRP A 267 -22.95 12.47 12.59
CA TRP A 267 -22.12 12.41 13.80
C TRP A 267 -20.80 13.19 13.64
N PHE A 268 -20.12 13.05 12.50
CA PHE A 268 -18.88 13.80 12.23
C PHE A 268 -19.15 15.30 12.04
N VAL A 269 -20.26 15.66 11.39
CA VAL A 269 -20.68 17.06 11.24
C VAL A 269 -20.94 17.69 12.61
N GLU A 270 -21.63 16.99 13.51
CA GLU A 270 -21.86 17.44 14.89
C GLU A 270 -20.54 17.64 15.65
N LYS A 271 -19.62 16.66 15.57
CA LYS A 271 -18.33 16.71 16.29
C LYS A 271 -17.37 17.78 15.78
N THR A 272 -17.43 18.11 14.49
CA THR A 272 -16.44 18.99 13.85
C THR A 272 -16.98 20.37 13.49
N GLY A 273 -18.32 20.53 13.47
CA GLY A 273 -18.97 21.73 12.95
C GLY A 273 -18.80 21.92 11.43
N ALA A 274 -18.36 20.90 10.69
CA ALA A 274 -18.04 21.01 9.27
C ALA A 274 -18.65 19.87 8.44
N GLN A 275 -19.09 20.20 7.23
CA GLN A 275 -19.49 19.20 6.24
C GLN A 275 -18.32 18.29 5.86
N GLN A 276 -18.59 16.99 5.72
CA GLN A 276 -17.53 15.99 5.61
C GLN A 276 -17.25 15.56 4.16
N GLU A 277 -15.97 15.40 3.85
CA GLU A 277 -15.48 14.66 2.70
C GLU A 277 -15.70 13.15 2.92
N ILE A 278 -16.56 12.55 2.09
CA ILE A 278 -16.82 11.10 2.15
C ILE A 278 -15.70 10.36 1.40
N PRO A 279 -14.94 9.46 2.08
CA PRO A 279 -13.88 8.69 1.44
C PRO A 279 -14.44 7.72 0.39
N LYS A 280 -13.72 7.56 -0.73
CA LYS A 280 -14.12 6.74 -1.89
C LYS A 280 -12.92 6.06 -2.54
N GLY A 281 -13.17 5.04 -3.35
CA GLY A 281 -12.17 4.38 -4.18
C GLY A 281 -11.19 3.49 -3.40
N GLY A 282 -9.97 3.36 -3.91
CA GLY A 282 -9.00 2.36 -3.44
C GLY A 282 -8.63 2.40 -1.95
N ILE A 283 -8.72 3.57 -1.30
CA ILE A 283 -8.44 3.72 0.14
C ILE A 283 -9.47 2.97 1.02
N LEU A 284 -10.63 2.62 0.47
CA LEU A 284 -11.64 1.76 1.13
C LEU A 284 -11.32 0.27 1.02
N GLY A 285 -10.23 -0.12 0.36
CA GLY A 285 -9.94 -1.54 0.09
C GLY A 285 -9.73 -2.41 1.32
N TRP A 286 -9.51 -1.81 2.49
CA TRP A 286 -9.52 -2.52 3.78
C TRP A 286 -10.85 -3.25 4.05
N ILE A 287 -11.96 -2.81 3.46
CA ILE A 287 -13.28 -3.46 3.55
C ILE A 287 -13.24 -4.90 3.03
N ALA A 288 -12.40 -5.19 2.03
CA ALA A 288 -12.33 -6.52 1.41
C ALA A 288 -11.92 -7.59 2.43
N PHE A 289 -11.13 -7.24 3.44
CA PHE A 289 -10.69 -8.14 4.51
C PHE A 289 -11.73 -8.25 5.64
N TYR A 290 -12.42 -7.17 5.96
CA TYR A 290 -13.43 -7.16 7.03
C TYR A 290 -14.63 -8.06 6.77
N ARG A 291 -14.98 -8.32 5.50
CA ARG A 291 -16.04 -9.29 5.16
C ARG A 291 -15.74 -10.70 5.65
N GLN A 292 -14.45 -11.03 5.82
CA GLN A 292 -14.01 -12.33 6.33
C GLN A 292 -13.85 -12.27 7.86
N THR A 293 -13.26 -11.18 8.37
CA THR A 293 -12.83 -11.09 9.78
C THR A 293 -13.91 -10.56 10.75
N ALA A 294 -14.87 -9.77 10.30
CA ALA A 294 -15.97 -9.26 11.11
C ALA A 294 -17.32 -9.30 10.35
N PRO A 295 -17.98 -10.46 10.30
CA PRO A 295 -19.27 -10.66 9.62
C PRO A 295 -20.33 -9.62 9.99
N GLU A 296 -20.33 -9.13 11.22
CA GLU A 296 -21.23 -8.10 11.74
C GLU A 296 -21.12 -6.75 11.00
N LEU A 297 -19.97 -6.44 10.39
CA LEU A 297 -19.76 -5.23 9.59
C LEU A 297 -20.03 -5.46 8.09
N THR A 298 -20.33 -6.70 7.69
CA THR A 298 -20.52 -7.04 6.27
C THR A 298 -21.72 -6.32 5.67
N ALA A 299 -22.86 -6.30 6.37
CA ALA A 299 -24.06 -5.62 5.87
C ALA A 299 -23.83 -4.12 5.66
N GLN A 300 -23.12 -3.46 6.58
CA GLN A 300 -22.84 -2.02 6.51
C GLN A 300 -21.86 -1.64 5.40
N SER A 301 -20.98 -2.56 5.02
CA SER A 301 -19.97 -2.33 3.98
C SER A 301 -20.39 -2.86 2.59
N GLN A 302 -21.51 -3.57 2.50
CA GLN A 302 -21.94 -4.27 1.27
C GLN A 302 -22.17 -3.30 0.10
N GLU A 303 -22.79 -2.15 0.34
CA GLU A 303 -23.04 -1.15 -0.71
C GLU A 303 -21.73 -0.55 -1.24
N LEU A 304 -20.68 -0.49 -0.42
CA LEU A 304 -19.38 0.07 -0.83
C LEU A 304 -18.61 -0.88 -1.76
N MET A 305 -18.97 -2.17 -1.79
CA MET A 305 -18.34 -3.15 -2.67
C MET A 305 -18.56 -2.87 -4.16
N VAL A 306 -19.54 -2.04 -4.53
CA VAL A 306 -19.71 -1.58 -5.93
C VAL A 306 -18.53 -0.76 -6.44
N GLN A 307 -17.65 -0.28 -5.54
CA GLN A 307 -16.43 0.44 -5.87
C GLN A 307 -15.22 -0.50 -6.11
N ALA A 308 -15.39 -1.80 -5.91
CA ALA A 308 -14.36 -2.79 -6.23
C ALA A 308 -14.16 -2.89 -7.76
N PRO A 309 -12.97 -3.32 -8.23
CA PRO A 309 -11.79 -3.71 -7.45
C PRO A 309 -11.07 -2.52 -6.79
N PHE A 310 -10.72 -2.68 -5.52
CA PHE A 310 -9.98 -1.68 -4.75
C PHE A 310 -8.49 -1.79 -5.05
N ARG A 311 -7.92 -0.72 -5.61
CA ARG A 311 -6.49 -0.62 -5.92
C ARG A 311 -5.87 0.57 -5.22
N TYR A 312 -4.84 0.31 -4.41
CA TYR A 312 -4.09 1.35 -3.71
C TYR A 312 -2.65 0.88 -3.50
N ALA A 313 -1.72 1.38 -4.32
CA ALA A 313 -0.36 0.82 -4.39
C ALA A 313 0.39 0.87 -3.04
N GLN A 314 0.17 1.92 -2.24
CA GLN A 314 0.78 2.08 -0.91
C GLN A 314 0.22 1.09 0.14
N LEU A 315 -0.96 0.50 -0.09
CA LEU A 315 -1.54 -0.56 0.73
C LEU A 315 -1.30 -1.95 0.13
N GLY A 316 -0.40 -2.06 -0.85
CA GLY A 316 -0.10 -3.35 -1.48
C GLY A 316 -0.90 -3.62 -2.75
N GLY A 317 -1.46 -2.60 -3.40
CA GLY A 317 -2.00 -2.75 -4.76
C GLY A 317 -3.46 -3.19 -4.79
N ASN A 318 -3.75 -4.29 -5.47
CA ASN A 318 -5.11 -4.80 -5.66
C ASN A 318 -5.61 -5.58 -4.44
N LEU A 319 -6.09 -4.84 -3.45
CA LEU A 319 -6.60 -5.34 -2.17
C LEU A 319 -7.75 -6.34 -2.35
N SER A 320 -8.60 -6.14 -3.37
CA SER A 320 -9.66 -7.09 -3.70
C SER A 320 -9.11 -8.47 -4.09
N VAL A 321 -8.05 -8.51 -4.90
CA VAL A 321 -7.40 -9.77 -5.28
C VAL A 321 -6.67 -10.39 -4.09
N LEU A 322 -5.99 -9.60 -3.26
CA LEU A 322 -5.31 -10.12 -2.07
C LEU A 322 -6.30 -10.81 -1.11
N ALA A 323 -7.48 -10.20 -0.88
CA ALA A 323 -8.54 -10.78 -0.07
C ALA A 323 -9.15 -12.03 -0.72
N GLU A 324 -9.44 -12.01 -2.03
CA GLU A 324 -9.98 -13.16 -2.77
C GLU A 324 -9.03 -14.36 -2.76
N LYS A 325 -7.72 -14.12 -2.83
CA LYS A 325 -6.69 -15.16 -2.81
C LYS A 325 -6.28 -15.60 -1.40
N HIS A 326 -6.93 -15.07 -0.35
CA HIS A 326 -6.56 -15.32 1.04
C HIS A 326 -5.06 -15.13 1.28
N PHE A 327 -4.46 -14.11 0.65
CA PHE A 327 -3.00 -13.98 0.55
C PHE A 327 -2.30 -13.95 1.92
N PHE A 328 -2.93 -13.33 2.91
CA PHE A 328 -2.37 -13.19 4.26
C PHE A 328 -2.71 -14.36 5.20
N GLU A 329 -3.47 -15.34 4.73
CA GLU A 329 -3.88 -16.52 5.51
C GLU A 329 -3.11 -17.79 5.11
N GLN A 330 -2.18 -17.68 4.16
CA GLN A 330 -1.40 -18.81 3.68
C GLN A 330 -0.41 -19.28 4.77
N PRO A 331 -0.29 -20.61 4.98
CA PRO A 331 0.47 -21.21 6.08
C PRO A 331 1.98 -20.99 6.02
#